data_AF-A0A5J4PSR8-F1
#
_entry.id   AF-A0A5J4PSR8-F1
#
_cell.length_a   1.000
_cell.length_b   1.000
_cell.length_c   1.000
_cell.angle_alpha   90.00
_cell.angle_beta   90.00
_cell.angle_gamma   90.00
#
_symmetry.space_group_name_H-M   'P 1'
#
loop_
_entity.id
_entity.type
_entity.pdbx_description
1 polymer ?
#
loop_
_entity_poly.entity_id
_entity_poly.type
_entity_poly.pdbx_seq_one_letter_code
_entity_poly.pdbx_strand_id
1 'polypeptide(L)'
;MLALEWLANARGIMQKIEDTQLENIKKAATAMADSIEKNNWVHTFGCGHATIPVEEMYPRIGGFVGFHPMVELPMTFFTGITGQMGIHQFLFLERAEGYGN
;
A
#
# COMPACT_ATOMS: atom_id res chain seq x y z
N MET A 1 -32.40 -1.28 -2.65
CA MET A 1 -31.65 -1.73 -1.45
C MET A 1 -30.25 -1.13 -1.51
N LEU A 2 -29.81 -0.42 -0.46
CA LEU A 2 -28.49 0.23 -0.44
C LEU A 2 -27.32 -0.74 -0.69
N ALA A 3 -27.44 -2.00 -0.26
CA ALA A 3 -26.43 -3.02 -0.52
C ALA A 3 -26.22 -3.32 -2.02
N LEU A 4 -27.30 -3.29 -2.82
CA LEU A 4 -27.20 -3.52 -4.27
C LEU A 4 -26.58 -2.32 -4.99
N GLU A 5 -26.87 -1.09 -4.52
CA GLU A 5 -26.27 0.13 -5.03
C GLU A 5 -24.76 0.18 -4.70
N TRP A 6 -24.39 -0.15 -3.46
CA TRP A 6 -22.98 -0.28 -3.05
C TRP A 6 -22.23 -1.28 -3.94
N LEU A 7 -22.83 -2.45 -4.20
CA LEU A 7 -22.22 -3.48 -5.04
C LEU A 7 -22.09 -3.04 -6.50
N ALA A 8 -23.08 -2.32 -7.03
CA ALA A 8 -23.02 -1.73 -8.36
C ALA A 8 -21.87 -0.71 -8.46
N ASN A 9 -21.72 0.16 -7.45
CA ASN A 9 -20.64 1.14 -7.40
C ASN A 9 -19.26 0.48 -7.31
N ALA A 10 -19.08 -0.54 -6.46
CA ALA A 10 -17.84 -1.29 -6.37
C ALA A 10 -17.45 -1.93 -7.72
N ARG A 11 -18.41 -2.57 -8.40
CA ARG A 11 -18.18 -3.13 -9.75
C ARG A 11 -17.81 -2.05 -10.77
N GLY A 12 -18.46 -0.89 -10.72
CA GLY A 12 -18.13 0.23 -11.59
C GLY A 12 -16.69 0.73 -11.42
N ILE A 13 -16.18 0.77 -10.18
CA ILE A 13 -14.78 1.10 -9.90
C ILE A 13 -13.85 0.03 -10.50
N MET A 14 -14.16 -1.25 -10.30
CA MET A 14 -13.35 -2.35 -10.84
C MET A 14 -13.30 -2.30 -12.37
N GLN A 15 -14.44 -2.07 -13.04
CA GLN A 15 -14.49 -1.93 -14.51
C GLN A 15 -13.62 -0.77 -14.99
N LYS A 16 -13.69 0.39 -14.32
CA LYS A 16 -12.85 1.53 -14.68
C LYS A 16 -11.37 1.22 -14.53
N ILE A 17 -10.97 0.47 -13.50
CA ILE A 17 -9.57 0.04 -13.32
C ILE A 17 -9.16 -0.87 -14.48
N GLU A 18 -9.98 -1.87 -14.81
CA GLU A 18 -9.73 -2.80 -15.92
C GLU A 18 -9.58 -2.07 -17.26
N ASP A 19 -10.50 -1.17 -17.58
CA ASP A 19 -10.55 -0.46 -18.86
C ASP A 19 -9.40 0.54 -19.04
N THR A 20 -8.86 1.09 -17.94
CA THR A 20 -7.99 2.27 -18.02
C THR A 20 -6.60 2.10 -17.43
N GLN A 21 -6.36 1.13 -16.55
CA GLN A 21 -5.11 1.07 -15.77
C GLN A 21 -4.13 -0.02 -16.21
N LEU A 22 -4.47 -0.90 -17.15
CA LEU A 22 -3.60 -2.01 -17.55
C LEU A 22 -2.19 -1.54 -17.97
N GLU A 23 -2.10 -0.49 -18.78
CA GLU A 23 -0.80 0.02 -19.25
C GLU A 23 0.01 0.68 -18.13
N ASN A 24 -0.64 1.32 -17.14
CA ASN A 24 0.05 1.88 -15.98
C ASN A 24 0.56 0.77 -15.05
N ILE A 25 -0.24 -0.28 -14.85
CA ILE A 25 0.13 -1.47 -14.08
C ILE A 25 1.34 -2.15 -14.71
N LYS A 26 1.34 -2.36 -16.03
CA LYS A 26 2.49 -2.94 -16.76
C LYS A 26 3.76 -2.09 -16.62
N LYS A 27 3.64 -0.77 -16.73
CA LYS A 27 4.79 0.15 -16.55
C LYS A 27 5.39 0.02 -15.15
N ALA A 28 4.55 0.03 -14.11
CA ALA A 28 5.00 -0.17 -12.74
C ALA A 28 5.64 -1.56 -12.55
N ALA A 29 5.00 -2.62 -13.04
CA ALA A 29 5.51 -3.99 -12.96
C ALA A 29 6.87 -4.15 -13.65
N THR A 30 7.04 -3.54 -14.82
CA THR A 30 8.31 -3.57 -15.57
C THR A 30 9.42 -2.87 -14.79
N ALA A 31 9.16 -1.67 -14.25
CA ALA A 31 10.15 -0.95 -13.44
C ALA A 31 10.57 -1.74 -12.18
N MET A 32 9.62 -2.44 -11.54
CA MET A 32 9.90 -3.31 -10.40
C MET A 32 10.73 -4.53 -10.82
N ALA A 33 10.37 -5.19 -11.91
CA ALA A 33 11.09 -6.35 -12.45
C ALA A 33 12.53 -5.98 -12.86
N ASP A 34 12.73 -4.87 -13.57
CA ASP A 34 14.05 -4.38 -13.99
C ASP A 34 14.95 -4.05 -12.80
N SER A 35 14.39 -3.59 -11.67
CA SER A 35 15.13 -3.36 -10.42
C SER A 35 15.59 -4.68 -9.81
N ILE A 36 14.66 -5.63 -9.69
CA ILE A 36 14.91 -6.95 -9.08
C ILE A 36 15.91 -7.76 -9.91
N GLU A 37 15.82 -7.74 -11.24
CA GLU A 37 16.76 -8.41 -12.15
C GLU A 37 18.21 -7.94 -11.92
N LYS A 38 18.39 -6.67 -11.56
CA LYS A 38 19.70 -6.07 -11.27
C LYS A 38 20.16 -6.31 -9.84
N ASN A 39 19.52 -7.22 -9.10
CA ASN A 39 19.75 -7.51 -7.69
C ASN A 39 19.53 -6.31 -6.75
N ASN A 40 18.65 -5.38 -7.13
CA ASN A 40 18.20 -4.28 -6.26
C ASN A 40 16.86 -4.62 -5.61
N TRP A 41 16.50 -3.84 -4.59
CA TRP A 41 15.20 -3.94 -3.92
C TRP A 41 14.14 -3.06 -4.58
N VAL A 42 12.89 -3.48 -4.44
CA VAL A 42 11.71 -2.62 -4.61
C VAL A 42 11.20 -2.29 -3.21
N HIS A 43 11.41 -1.04 -2.79
CA HIS A 43 10.92 -0.54 -1.51
C HIS A 43 9.43 -0.23 -1.61
N THR A 44 8.63 -0.78 -0.71
CA THR A 44 7.19 -0.52 -0.61
C THR A 44 6.88 0.14 0.73
N PHE A 45 6.04 1.17 0.72
CA PHE A 45 5.70 1.96 1.92
C PHE A 45 4.23 2.36 1.89
N GLY A 46 3.62 2.42 3.07
CA GLY A 46 2.25 2.86 3.26
C GLY A 46 2.00 3.23 4.72
N CYS A 47 1.02 4.10 4.93
CA CYS A 47 0.57 4.53 6.26
C CYS A 47 -0.88 4.08 6.50
N GLY A 48 -1.20 3.64 7.71
CA GLY A 48 -2.52 3.15 8.07
C GLY A 48 -2.97 2.01 7.17
N HIS A 49 -4.18 2.10 6.60
CA HIS A 49 -4.70 1.05 5.70
C HIS A 49 -3.91 0.90 4.39
N ALA A 50 -3.09 1.88 4.00
CA ALA A 50 -2.22 1.74 2.85
C ALA A 50 -1.06 0.75 3.12
N THR A 51 -0.89 0.25 4.34
CA THR A 51 0.04 -0.84 4.64
C THR A 51 -0.48 -2.19 4.15
N ILE A 52 -1.80 -2.37 4.02
CA ILE A 52 -2.39 -3.63 3.54
C ILE A 52 -1.83 -4.06 2.17
N PRO A 53 -1.82 -3.21 1.12
CA PRO A 53 -1.19 -3.60 -0.14
C PRO A 53 0.33 -3.79 -0.01
N VAL A 54 1.02 -3.13 0.94
CA VAL A 54 2.45 -3.36 1.20
C VAL A 54 2.68 -4.77 1.77
N GLU A 55 1.83 -5.16 2.73
CA GLU A 55 1.84 -6.50 3.36
C GLU A 55 1.50 -7.60 2.34
N GLU A 56 0.58 -7.34 1.41
CA GLU A 56 0.25 -8.29 0.32
C GLU A 56 1.42 -8.54 -0.64
N MET A 57 2.31 -7.55 -0.80
CA MET A 57 3.49 -7.65 -1.67
C MET A 57 4.69 -8.31 -0.99
N TYR A 58 4.73 -8.36 0.35
CA TYR A 58 5.80 -9.05 1.08
C TYR A 58 5.82 -10.53 0.69
N PRO A 59 7.01 -11.18 0.57
CA PRO A 59 7.09 -12.57 0.16
C PRO A 59 6.24 -13.49 1.06
N ARG A 60 5.09 -13.88 0.52
CA ARG A 60 4.22 -14.93 1.04
C ARG A 60 4.32 -16.17 0.16
N ILE A 61 3.67 -17.25 0.55
CA ILE A 61 3.57 -18.44 -0.31
C ILE A 61 2.94 -18.01 -1.65
N GLY A 62 3.67 -18.25 -2.75
CA GLY A 62 3.30 -17.82 -4.10
C GLY A 62 3.75 -16.41 -4.50
N GLY A 63 4.52 -15.71 -3.66
CA GLY A 63 5.10 -14.40 -3.96
C GLY A 63 6.50 -14.47 -4.58
N PHE A 64 7.04 -13.31 -4.95
CA PHE A 64 8.39 -13.16 -5.53
C PHE A 64 9.33 -12.47 -4.53
N VAL A 65 10.59 -12.91 -4.48
CA VAL A 65 11.65 -12.24 -3.71
C VAL A 65 12.03 -10.94 -4.44
N GLY A 66 12.33 -9.88 -3.68
CA GLY A 66 12.77 -8.59 -4.23
C GLY A 66 11.98 -7.38 -3.72
N PHE A 67 10.84 -7.61 -3.05
CA PHE A 67 10.10 -6.56 -2.35
C PHE A 67 10.62 -6.40 -0.91
N HIS A 68 10.89 -5.15 -0.53
CA HIS A 68 11.31 -4.76 0.81
C HIS A 68 10.24 -3.83 1.42
N PRO A 69 9.37 -4.34 2.31
CA PRO A 69 8.32 -3.54 2.92
C PRO A 69 8.88 -2.66 4.05
N MET A 70 8.47 -1.41 4.05
CA MET A 70 8.74 -0.43 5.09
C MET A 70 7.42 -0.16 5.82
N VAL A 71 7.17 -0.96 6.86
CA VAL A 71 5.93 -0.96 7.64
C VAL A 71 6.27 -0.54 9.07
N GLU A 72 6.21 0.75 9.32
CA GLU A 72 6.61 1.35 10.59
C GLU A 72 5.48 1.28 11.62
N LEU A 73 5.75 0.71 12.80
CA LEU A 73 4.75 0.58 13.87
C LEU A 73 4.05 1.92 14.23
N PRO A 74 4.75 3.07 14.31
CA PRO A 74 4.12 4.37 14.56
C PRO A 74 3.12 4.81 13.49
N MET A 75 3.23 4.23 12.29
CA MET A 75 2.47 4.54 11.08
C MET A 75 1.46 3.44 10.73
N THR A 76 1.32 2.41 11.56
CA THR A 76 0.39 1.30 11.33
C THR A 76 -0.55 1.08 12.52
N PHE A 77 -0.13 1.45 13.72
CA PHE A 77 -0.91 1.25 14.92
C PHE A 77 -1.93 2.38 15.13
N PHE A 78 -3.21 2.09 14.86
CA PHE A 78 -4.30 3.08 14.93
C PHE A 78 -5.32 2.82 16.05
N THR A 79 -5.17 1.74 16.82
CA THR A 79 -6.14 1.35 17.85
C THR A 79 -5.92 2.07 19.19
N GLY A 80 -4.72 2.61 19.43
CA GLY A 80 -4.44 3.50 20.55
C GLY A 80 -5.01 4.89 20.30
N ILE A 81 -5.93 5.37 21.16
CA ILE A 81 -6.47 6.73 21.04
C ILE A 81 -5.61 7.75 21.78
N THR A 82 -5.12 7.41 22.97
CA THR A 82 -4.27 8.29 23.80
C THR A 82 -3.02 7.54 24.26
N GLY A 83 -2.01 8.29 24.73
CA GLY A 83 -0.75 7.73 25.21
C GLY A 83 0.28 7.50 24.11
N GLN A 84 1.31 6.70 24.42
CA GLN A 84 2.36 6.33 23.46
C GLN A 84 1.76 5.55 22.29
N MET A 85 2.16 5.87 21.06
CA MET A 85 1.58 5.28 19.83
C MET A 85 0.09 5.60 19.65
N GLY A 86 -0.41 6.64 20.31
CA GLY A 86 -1.78 7.09 20.12
C GLY A 86 -2.00 7.76 18.76
N ILE A 87 -3.26 7.87 18.34
CA ILE A 87 -3.66 8.44 17.03
C ILE A 87 -3.09 9.85 16.78
N HIS A 88 -2.87 10.65 17.83
CA HIS A 88 -2.26 11.97 17.69
C HIS A 88 -0.81 11.91 17.19
N GLN A 89 -0.03 10.91 17.63
CA GLN A 89 1.35 10.72 17.19
C GLN A 89 1.38 10.19 15.75
N PHE A 90 0.52 9.21 15.45
CA PHE A 90 0.30 8.71 14.08
C PHE A 90 -0.02 9.84 13.11
N LEU A 91 -1.02 10.67 13.42
CA LEU A 91 -1.46 11.77 12.55
C LEU A 91 -0.40 12.86 12.40
N PHE A 92 0.40 13.07 13.44
CA PHE A 92 1.54 13.99 13.37
C PHE A 92 2.59 13.48 12.37
N LEU A 93 2.99 12.22 12.49
CA LEU A 93 4.00 11.61 11.61
C LEU A 93 3.50 11.48 10.17
N GLU A 94 2.22 11.13 9.95
CA GLU A 94 1.60 11.06 8.62
C GLU A 94 1.65 12.40 7.86
N ARG A 95 1.55 13.51 8.60
CA ARG A 95 1.55 14.86 8.02
C ARG A 95 2.93 15.51 8.04
N ALA A 96 3.93 14.87 8.63
CA ALA A 96 5.27 15.40 8.74
C ALA A 96 6.01 15.24 7.41
N GLU A 97 6.27 16.35 6.74
CA GLU A 97 7.14 16.35 5.57
C GLU A 97 8.57 15.94 5.96
N GLY A 98 9.19 15.10 5.12
CA GLY A 98 10.57 14.66 5.32
C GLY A 98 10.77 13.56 6.37
N TYR A 99 9.70 12.92 6.85
CA TYR A 99 9.82 11.78 7.77
C TYR A 99 10.72 10.65 7.23
N GLY A 100 10.71 10.43 5.92
CA GLY A 100 11.55 9.42 5.24
C GLY A 100 12.85 9.94 4.63
N ASN A 101 13.27 11.18 4.94
CA ASN A 101 14.53 11.76 4.45
C ASN A 101 15.74 11.28 5.24
#